data_AF-A0A364KPM4-F1
#
_entry.id   AF-A0A364KPM4-F1
#
_cell.length_a   1.000
_cell.length_b   1.000
_cell.length_c   1.000
_cell.angle_alpha   90.00
_cell.angle_beta   90.00
_cell.angle_gamma   90.00
#
_symmetry.space_group_name_H-M   'P 1'
#
loop_
_entity.id
_entity.type
_entity.pdbx_description
1 polymer ?
#
loop_
_entity_poly.entity_id
_entity_poly.type
_entity_poly.pdbx_seq_one_letter_code
_entity_poly.pdbx_strand_id
1 'polypeptide(L)'
;MDPFQPPMSIFNMVDDDDDDDDDDDPEPPPRPRQEIHVPPHIVRSLHYLSLAFRPYEEPKINISRPFSPQFISSRGNEYFCEIDEEYLTDRFNLTGLNTEVQYYQYALDLITDVFDLDADDDLREQIEKSARHLYGLVHARYIVTTRGLAKMLDKYKKGDFGKCPRVLCDQHPLLPMGQSDLPNQKTVKLYCAKCEDIYNPKSSRHASIDGAYFGTSFHNILFQVYPALVPEKSIQRYEPRIYGFKVHATAALARWQDARREEMKERLAKLNIDPGFIEDSEDENDEFEDDIDDDKSEPTGEEPAPVVDNASARMDTGV
;
A
#
# COMPACT_ATOMS: atom_id res chain seq x y z
N MET A 1 -22.82 18.58 -40.05
CA MET A 1 -24.08 17.91 -39.74
C MET A 1 -23.83 16.44 -39.95
N ASP A 2 -23.90 15.72 -38.84
CA ASP A 2 -23.83 14.28 -38.63
C ASP A 2 -22.49 13.51 -38.63
N PRO A 3 -22.39 12.53 -37.70
CA PRO A 3 -21.16 12.19 -37.00
C PRO A 3 -20.63 10.80 -37.37
N PHE A 4 -19.33 10.62 -37.17
CA PHE A 4 -18.62 9.35 -37.31
C PHE A 4 -19.24 8.25 -36.42
N GLN A 5 -19.76 7.19 -37.06
CA GLN A 5 -20.09 5.90 -36.44
C GLN A 5 -18.81 5.09 -36.12
N PRO A 6 -18.80 4.28 -35.04
CA PRO A 6 -17.68 3.41 -34.71
C PRO A 6 -17.64 2.15 -35.60
N PRO A 7 -16.46 1.53 -35.82
CA PRO A 7 -16.34 0.39 -36.72
C PRO A 7 -16.95 -0.89 -36.15
N MET A 8 -17.70 -1.60 -37.01
CA MET A 8 -18.37 -2.87 -36.74
C MET A 8 -17.37 -4.02 -36.57
N SER A 9 -17.74 -4.96 -35.70
CA SER A 9 -17.01 -6.20 -35.39
C SER A 9 -16.85 -7.10 -36.60
N ILE A 10 -15.69 -7.75 -36.70
CA ILE A 10 -15.25 -8.63 -37.80
C ILE A 10 -15.99 -9.98 -37.89
N PHE A 11 -17.11 -10.13 -37.17
CA PHE A 11 -17.94 -11.33 -37.21
C PHE A 11 -19.13 -11.08 -38.16
N ASN A 12 -19.09 -11.80 -39.28
CA ASN A 12 -20.19 -12.13 -40.22
C ASN A 12 -19.91 -11.68 -41.65
N MET A 13 -19.28 -12.56 -42.41
CA MET A 13 -19.45 -12.71 -43.86
C MET A 13 -18.85 -14.06 -44.25
N VAL A 14 -19.66 -15.12 -44.30
CA VAL A 14 -19.71 -16.06 -45.43
C VAL A 14 -21.15 -16.58 -45.49
N ASP A 15 -21.79 -16.29 -46.62
CA ASP A 15 -23.13 -16.68 -47.01
C ASP A 15 -23.22 -18.17 -47.37
N ASP A 16 -24.47 -18.63 -47.38
CA ASP A 16 -24.98 -19.93 -47.80
C ASP A 16 -24.47 -20.39 -49.18
N ASP A 17 -24.07 -21.67 -49.28
CA ASP A 17 -24.24 -22.49 -50.47
C ASP A 17 -24.56 -23.93 -50.00
N ASP A 18 -25.73 -24.41 -50.42
CA ASP A 18 -26.20 -25.78 -50.31
C ASP A 18 -25.27 -26.74 -51.07
N ASP A 19 -24.88 -27.86 -50.46
CA ASP A 19 -24.74 -29.16 -51.14
C ASP A 19 -24.65 -30.27 -50.08
N ASP A 20 -25.66 -31.15 -50.10
CA ASP A 20 -25.69 -32.43 -49.42
C ASP A 20 -24.59 -33.34 -50.01
N ASP A 21 -23.55 -33.67 -49.24
CA ASP A 21 -22.74 -34.86 -49.47
C ASP A 21 -22.25 -35.44 -48.13
N ASP A 22 -22.77 -36.63 -47.82
CA ASP A 22 -22.35 -37.50 -46.72
C ASP A 22 -20.89 -37.96 -46.94
N ASP A 23 -19.93 -37.38 -46.21
CA ASP A 23 -18.59 -37.96 -46.07
C ASP A 23 -18.13 -37.89 -44.59
N ASP A 24 -18.12 -39.05 -43.94
CA ASP A 24 -17.53 -39.34 -42.63
C ASP A 24 -16.02 -39.00 -42.64
N ASP A 25 -15.64 -37.78 -42.26
CA ASP A 25 -14.24 -37.41 -42.05
C ASP A 25 -13.80 -37.82 -40.63
N PRO A 26 -12.82 -38.74 -40.45
CA PRO A 26 -12.45 -39.25 -39.14
C PRO A 26 -11.73 -38.18 -38.29
N GLU A 27 -12.19 -37.96 -37.05
CA GLU A 27 -11.53 -37.08 -36.07
C GLU A 27 -10.01 -37.34 -36.01
N PRO A 28 -9.16 -36.30 -36.09
CA PRO A 28 -7.72 -36.48 -35.98
C PRO A 28 -7.38 -37.02 -34.57
N PRO A 29 -6.43 -37.98 -34.47
CA PRO A 29 -6.11 -38.60 -33.20
C PRO A 29 -5.67 -37.55 -32.16
N PRO A 30 -6.04 -37.72 -30.88
CA PRO A 30 -5.64 -36.80 -29.83
C PRO A 30 -4.12 -36.69 -29.81
N ARG A 31 -3.60 -35.47 -29.95
CA ARG A 31 -2.16 -35.20 -29.85
C ARG A 31 -1.66 -35.81 -28.54
N PRO A 32 -0.55 -36.57 -28.56
CA PRO A 32 0.00 -37.16 -27.35
C PRO A 32 0.28 -36.03 -26.35
N ARG A 33 -0.24 -36.16 -25.12
CA ARG A 33 0.14 -35.26 -24.03
C ARG A 33 1.65 -35.32 -23.91
N GLN A 34 2.34 -34.28 -24.36
CA GLN A 34 3.74 -34.11 -24.01
C GLN A 34 3.76 -33.91 -22.49
N GLU A 35 4.28 -34.90 -21.78
CA GLU A 35 4.68 -34.71 -20.40
C GLU A 35 5.79 -33.67 -20.40
N ILE A 36 5.41 -32.42 -20.14
CA ILE A 36 6.36 -31.35 -19.91
C ILE A 36 7.11 -31.74 -18.64
N HIS A 37 8.34 -32.23 -18.77
CA HIS A 37 9.19 -32.54 -17.64
C HIS A 37 9.65 -31.21 -17.03
N VAL A 38 8.82 -30.68 -16.13
CA VAL A 38 9.12 -29.45 -15.39
C VAL A 38 10.24 -29.77 -14.40
N PRO A 39 11.43 -29.16 -14.52
CA PRO A 39 12.53 -29.42 -13.63
C PRO A 39 12.14 -29.19 -12.15
N PRO A 40 12.68 -29.98 -11.20
CA PRO A 40 12.26 -29.94 -9.80
C PRO A 40 12.43 -28.57 -9.11
N HIS A 41 13.29 -27.70 -9.64
CA HIS A 41 13.42 -26.33 -9.16
C HIS A 41 12.22 -25.44 -9.55
N ILE A 42 11.64 -25.62 -10.75
CA ILE A 42 10.45 -24.89 -11.20
C ILE A 42 9.21 -25.37 -10.44
N VAL A 43 9.10 -26.67 -10.16
CA VAL A 43 8.01 -27.22 -9.32
C VAL A 43 8.08 -26.67 -7.90
N ARG A 44 9.28 -26.53 -7.33
CA ARG A 44 9.48 -25.84 -6.03
C ARG A 44 9.07 -24.38 -6.12
N SER A 45 9.45 -23.65 -7.16
CA SER A 45 9.08 -22.24 -7.35
C SER A 45 7.56 -22.06 -7.50
N LEU A 46 6.90 -22.94 -8.25
CA LEU A 46 5.44 -22.95 -8.40
C LEU A 46 4.73 -23.36 -7.11
N HIS A 47 5.30 -24.26 -6.31
CA HIS A 47 4.81 -24.60 -4.99
C HIS A 47 4.99 -23.42 -4.01
N TYR A 48 6.11 -22.69 -4.07
CA TYR A 48 6.31 -21.46 -3.30
C TYR A 48 5.34 -20.35 -3.73
N LEU A 49 5.09 -20.19 -5.03
CA LEU A 49 4.05 -19.30 -5.55
C LEU A 49 2.66 -19.74 -5.09
N SER A 50 2.33 -21.03 -5.16
CA SER A 50 1.08 -21.60 -4.65
C SER A 50 0.89 -21.39 -3.14
N LEU A 51 1.95 -21.49 -2.34
CA LEU A 51 1.91 -21.20 -0.91
C LEU A 51 1.82 -19.69 -0.62
N ALA A 52 2.45 -18.85 -1.44
CA ALA A 52 2.37 -17.39 -1.35
C ALA A 52 1.02 -16.84 -1.84
N PHE A 53 0.36 -17.54 -2.76
CA PHE A 53 -0.94 -17.23 -3.36
C PHE A 53 -2.03 -18.22 -2.92
N ARG A 54 -1.87 -18.89 -1.78
CA ARG A 54 -2.97 -19.67 -1.23
C ARG A 54 -4.10 -18.66 -0.94
N PRO A 55 -5.30 -18.81 -1.56
CA PRO A 55 -6.40 -17.93 -1.24
C PRO A 55 -6.60 -17.99 0.27
N TYR A 56 -6.67 -16.82 0.89
CA TYR A 56 -6.93 -16.72 2.32
C TYR A 56 -8.37 -17.22 2.55
N GLU A 57 -8.51 -18.49 2.93
CA GLU A 57 -9.77 -19.01 3.46
C GLU A 57 -9.96 -18.42 4.86
N GLU A 58 -11.03 -17.64 5.02
CA GLU A 58 -11.38 -17.06 6.30
C GLU A 58 -11.75 -18.18 7.28
N PRO A 59 -11.22 -18.16 8.52
CA PRO A 59 -11.50 -19.22 9.49
C PRO A 59 -13.00 -19.25 9.82
N LYS A 60 -13.62 -20.43 9.70
CA LYS A 60 -15.03 -20.64 10.06
C LYS A 60 -15.30 -20.25 11.51
N ILE A 61 -16.41 -19.56 11.74
CA ILE A 61 -16.78 -19.10 13.09
C ILE A 61 -17.46 -20.24 13.86
N ASN A 62 -17.06 -20.43 15.11
CA ASN A 62 -17.60 -21.48 15.94
C ASN A 62 -18.65 -20.87 16.87
N ILE A 63 -19.93 -21.13 16.59
CA ILE A 63 -21.08 -20.62 17.34
C ILE A 63 -21.04 -21.01 18.83
N SER A 64 -20.29 -22.07 19.20
CA SER A 64 -20.15 -22.45 20.61
C SER A 64 -19.25 -21.51 21.42
N ARG A 65 -18.64 -20.51 20.79
CA ARG A 65 -17.77 -19.51 21.42
C ARG A 65 -18.30 -18.11 21.12
N PRO A 66 -18.05 -17.13 22.01
CA PRO A 66 -18.50 -15.77 21.77
C PRO A 66 -17.89 -15.19 20.48
N PHE A 67 -18.71 -14.57 19.65
CA PHE A 67 -18.32 -14.06 18.33
C PHE A 67 -17.21 -13.02 18.43
N SER A 68 -17.39 -11.98 19.26
CA SER A 68 -16.48 -10.84 19.38
C SER A 68 -15.02 -11.24 19.66
N PRO A 69 -14.70 -12.03 20.71
CA PRO A 69 -13.32 -12.46 20.96
C PRO A 69 -12.79 -13.41 19.89
N GLN A 70 -13.62 -14.25 19.28
CA GLN A 70 -13.20 -15.09 18.16
C GLN A 70 -12.83 -14.25 16.93
N PHE A 71 -13.64 -13.23 16.61
CA PHE A 71 -13.40 -12.33 15.49
C PHE A 71 -12.12 -11.50 15.68
N ILE A 72 -11.91 -10.92 16.87
CA ILE A 72 -10.74 -10.06 17.14
C ILE A 72 -9.44 -10.86 17.21
N SER A 73 -9.49 -12.11 17.71
CA SER A 73 -8.32 -13.00 17.74
C SER A 73 -8.01 -13.63 16.39
N SER A 74 -8.90 -13.48 15.40
CA SER A 74 -8.66 -13.98 14.04
C SER A 74 -7.51 -13.25 13.37
N ARG A 75 -6.74 -14.00 12.57
CA ARG A 75 -5.59 -13.46 11.84
C ARG A 75 -6.04 -12.31 10.93
N GLY A 76 -5.32 -11.18 10.99
CA GLY A 76 -5.66 -10.00 10.19
C GLY A 76 -6.60 -9.02 10.90
N ASN A 77 -7.22 -9.38 12.02
CA ASN A 77 -8.14 -8.50 12.75
C ASN A 77 -7.50 -7.77 13.93
N GLU A 78 -6.17 -7.67 13.96
CA GLU A 78 -5.43 -7.11 15.09
C GLU A 78 -5.72 -5.62 15.31
N TYR A 79 -6.24 -4.90 14.32
CA TYR A 79 -6.60 -3.48 14.44
C TYR A 79 -7.96 -3.22 15.08
N PHE A 80 -8.84 -4.21 15.14
CA PHE A 80 -10.16 -4.04 15.75
C PHE A 80 -10.06 -3.95 17.28
N CYS A 81 -10.94 -3.16 17.89
CA CYS A 81 -11.21 -3.25 19.31
C CYS A 81 -12.52 -4.01 19.58
N GLU A 82 -12.66 -4.47 20.82
CA GLU A 82 -13.90 -5.10 21.28
C GLU A 82 -14.97 -4.03 21.50
N ILE A 83 -16.12 -4.21 20.87
CA ILE A 83 -17.29 -3.35 21.04
C ILE A 83 -18.04 -3.81 22.29
N ASP A 84 -18.49 -2.88 23.13
CA ASP A 84 -19.28 -3.22 24.31
C ASP A 84 -20.65 -3.79 23.91
N GLU A 85 -21.09 -4.84 24.60
CA GLU A 85 -22.42 -5.44 24.38
C GLU A 85 -23.56 -4.42 24.57
N GLU A 86 -23.41 -3.49 25.51
CA GLU A 86 -24.37 -2.39 25.73
C GLU A 86 -24.51 -1.48 24.49
N TYR A 87 -23.42 -1.30 23.72
CA TYR A 87 -23.45 -0.51 22.49
C TYR A 87 -24.16 -1.27 21.35
N LEU A 88 -23.95 -2.59 21.27
CA LEU A 88 -24.55 -3.47 20.26
C LEU A 88 -26.04 -3.71 20.49
N THR A 89 -26.49 -3.68 21.75
CA THR A 89 -27.90 -3.90 22.09
C THR A 89 -28.77 -2.66 21.90
N ASP A 90 -28.18 -1.47 21.88
CA ASP A 90 -28.89 -0.21 21.63
C ASP A 90 -29.16 0.03 20.14
N ARG A 91 -30.45 -0.08 19.77
CA ARG A 91 -30.93 0.10 18.39
C ARG A 91 -30.62 1.47 17.81
N PHE A 92 -30.49 2.51 18.63
CA PHE A 92 -30.21 3.86 18.13
C PHE A 92 -28.84 3.92 17.43
N ASN A 93 -27.83 3.24 17.98
CA ASN A 93 -26.47 3.21 17.43
C ASN A 93 -26.39 2.48 16.08
N LEU A 94 -27.31 1.55 15.84
CA LEU A 94 -27.37 0.71 14.64
C LEU A 94 -28.25 1.27 13.52
N THR A 95 -28.83 2.46 13.71
CA THR A 95 -29.76 3.07 12.75
C THR A 95 -29.14 3.16 11.34
N GLY A 96 -29.88 2.72 10.32
CA GLY A 96 -29.48 2.76 8.91
C GLY A 96 -28.61 1.60 8.42
N LEU A 97 -28.05 0.77 9.31
CA LEU A 97 -27.22 -0.38 8.91
C LEU A 97 -28.05 -1.53 8.31
N ASN A 98 -29.34 -1.57 8.63
CA ASN A 98 -30.28 -2.56 8.11
C ASN A 98 -30.48 -2.48 6.59
N THR A 99 -30.22 -1.33 5.96
CA THR A 99 -30.27 -1.19 4.49
C THR A 99 -28.97 -1.52 3.80
N GLU A 100 -27.85 -1.50 4.54
CA GLU A 100 -26.51 -1.78 4.00
C GLU A 100 -26.14 -3.27 4.11
N VAL A 101 -26.58 -3.94 5.18
CA VAL A 101 -26.21 -5.32 5.49
C VAL A 101 -27.31 -6.31 5.09
N GLN A 102 -26.95 -7.32 4.30
CA GLN A 102 -27.84 -8.45 3.99
C GLN A 102 -28.00 -9.37 5.20
N TYR A 103 -29.18 -9.97 5.39
CA TYR A 103 -29.47 -10.83 6.54
C TYR A 103 -29.20 -10.15 7.90
N TYR A 104 -29.46 -8.84 7.99
CA TYR A 104 -29.12 -8.01 9.16
C TYR A 104 -29.53 -8.61 10.50
N GLN A 105 -30.76 -9.14 10.63
CA GLN A 105 -31.23 -9.71 11.89
C GLN A 105 -30.40 -10.93 12.30
N TYR A 106 -30.18 -11.86 11.36
CA TYR A 106 -29.36 -13.05 11.61
C TYR A 106 -27.89 -12.71 11.88
N ALA A 107 -27.35 -11.71 11.18
CA ALA A 107 -26.01 -11.21 11.43
C ALA A 107 -25.88 -10.58 12.83
N LEU A 108 -26.89 -9.82 13.27
CA LEU A 108 -26.92 -9.22 14.61
C LEU A 108 -27.03 -10.29 15.69
N ASP A 109 -27.92 -11.28 15.51
CA ASP A 109 -28.09 -12.40 16.44
C ASP A 109 -26.80 -13.22 16.57
N LEU A 110 -26.02 -13.34 15.49
CA LEU A 110 -24.70 -14.00 15.51
C LEU A 110 -23.65 -13.18 16.28
N ILE A 111 -23.63 -11.85 16.13
CA ILE A 111 -22.68 -10.98 16.84
C ILE A 111 -22.99 -10.91 18.35
N THR A 112 -24.26 -11.04 18.73
CA THR A 112 -24.72 -11.01 20.13
C THR A 112 -24.82 -12.38 20.80
N ASP A 113 -24.33 -13.43 20.14
CA ASP A 113 -24.33 -14.81 20.63
C ASP A 113 -25.74 -15.37 20.94
N VAL A 114 -26.79 -14.85 20.30
CA VAL A 114 -28.20 -15.32 20.40
C VAL A 114 -28.60 -16.19 19.19
N PHE A 115 -27.64 -16.51 18.32
CA PHE A 115 -27.89 -17.23 17.08
C PHE A 115 -28.18 -18.72 17.32
N ASP A 116 -29.44 -19.11 17.09
CA ASP A 116 -29.95 -20.47 17.24
C ASP A 116 -30.67 -20.90 15.94
N LEU A 117 -29.89 -21.11 14.87
CA LEU A 117 -30.39 -21.57 13.59
C LEU A 117 -29.60 -22.76 13.06
N ASP A 118 -30.32 -23.85 12.82
CA ASP A 118 -29.88 -24.98 12.01
C ASP A 118 -30.03 -24.60 10.52
N ALA A 119 -29.05 -23.83 10.01
CA ALA A 119 -28.97 -23.43 8.61
C ALA A 119 -28.04 -24.37 7.83
N ASP A 120 -28.31 -24.52 6.53
CA ASP A 120 -27.38 -25.18 5.59
C ASP A 120 -26.02 -24.45 5.57
N ASP A 121 -24.93 -25.18 5.29
CA ASP A 121 -23.56 -24.66 5.34
C ASP A 121 -23.35 -23.40 4.47
N ASP A 122 -23.97 -23.35 3.29
CA ASP A 122 -23.87 -22.21 2.36
C ASP A 122 -24.57 -20.95 2.91
N LEU A 123 -25.74 -21.12 3.52
CA LEU A 123 -26.48 -20.01 4.13
C LEU A 123 -25.73 -19.48 5.37
N ARG A 124 -25.14 -20.40 6.14
CA ARG A 124 -24.31 -20.04 7.30
C ARG A 124 -23.10 -19.21 6.89
N GLU A 125 -22.40 -19.58 5.82
CA GLU A 125 -21.26 -18.81 5.32
C GLU A 125 -21.67 -17.38 4.91
N GLN A 126 -22.83 -17.22 4.28
CA GLN A 126 -23.37 -15.90 3.94
C GLN A 126 -23.69 -15.07 5.18
N ILE A 127 -24.29 -15.67 6.21
CA ILE A 127 -24.58 -15.00 7.48
C ILE A 127 -23.28 -14.59 8.19
N GLU A 128 -22.27 -15.46 8.23
CA GLU A 128 -20.96 -15.16 8.81
C GLU A 128 -20.28 -13.98 8.10
N LYS A 129 -20.37 -13.92 6.76
CA LYS A 129 -19.85 -12.79 5.97
C LYS A 129 -20.58 -11.49 6.29
N SER A 130 -21.92 -11.54 6.36
CA SER A 130 -22.74 -10.39 6.75
C SER A 130 -22.46 -9.93 8.18
N ALA A 131 -22.24 -10.85 9.13
CA ALA A 131 -21.90 -10.53 10.51
C ALA A 131 -20.54 -9.83 10.61
N ARG A 132 -19.52 -10.31 9.88
CA ARG A 132 -18.22 -9.63 9.81
C ARG A 132 -18.34 -8.22 9.22
N HIS A 133 -19.16 -8.06 8.18
CA HIS A 133 -19.42 -6.76 7.58
C HIS A 133 -20.13 -5.81 8.56
N LEU A 134 -21.19 -6.28 9.22
CA LEU A 134 -21.94 -5.52 10.22
C LEU A 134 -21.05 -5.10 11.39
N TYR A 135 -20.26 -6.02 11.95
CA TYR A 135 -19.34 -5.71 13.04
C TYR A 135 -18.35 -4.61 12.64
N GLY A 136 -17.82 -4.65 11.42
CA GLY A 136 -16.95 -3.60 10.89
C GLY A 136 -17.62 -2.23 10.78
N LEU A 137 -18.86 -2.16 10.28
CA LEU A 137 -19.60 -0.90 10.19
C LEU A 137 -19.95 -0.32 11.57
N VAL A 138 -20.33 -1.18 12.52
CA VAL A 138 -20.57 -0.76 13.91
C VAL A 138 -19.27 -0.31 14.57
N HIS A 139 -18.15 -1.00 14.30
CA HIS A 139 -16.83 -0.62 14.81
C HIS A 139 -16.45 0.80 14.41
N ALA A 140 -16.68 1.20 13.15
CA ALA A 140 -16.40 2.56 12.68
C ALA A 140 -17.15 3.64 13.49
N ARG A 141 -18.40 3.36 13.88
CA ARG A 141 -19.20 4.24 14.73
C ARG A 141 -18.72 4.21 16.19
N TYR A 142 -18.40 3.02 16.71
CA TYR A 142 -18.00 2.82 18.09
C TYR A 142 -16.67 3.50 18.44
N ILE A 143 -15.66 3.42 17.58
CA ILE A 143 -14.33 3.98 17.86
C ILE A 143 -14.28 5.51 17.92
N VAL A 144 -15.35 6.19 17.49
CA VAL A 144 -15.53 7.63 17.62
C VAL A 144 -16.12 8.02 18.99
N THR A 145 -16.74 7.08 19.69
CA THR A 145 -17.30 7.30 21.04
C THR A 145 -16.19 7.38 22.09
N THR A 146 -16.49 7.98 23.25
CA THR A 146 -15.51 8.09 24.36
C THR A 146 -15.01 6.73 24.85
N ARG A 147 -15.87 5.72 24.92
CA ARG A 147 -15.51 4.34 25.31
C ARG A 147 -14.61 3.68 24.25
N GLY A 148 -14.98 3.77 22.97
CA GLY A 148 -14.20 3.21 21.87
C GLY A 148 -12.82 3.89 21.71
N LEU A 149 -12.76 5.21 21.84
CA LEU A 149 -11.50 5.98 21.81
C LEU A 149 -10.54 5.52 22.91
N ALA A 150 -11.02 5.26 24.13
CA ALA A 150 -10.18 4.75 25.22
C ALA A 150 -9.58 3.38 24.91
N LYS A 151 -10.38 2.44 24.36
CA LYS A 151 -9.88 1.11 23.97
C LYS A 151 -8.84 1.20 22.84
N MET A 152 -9.09 2.04 21.84
CA MET A 152 -8.16 2.25 20.73
C MET A 152 -6.88 2.96 21.19
N LEU A 153 -6.98 3.87 22.16
CA LEU A 153 -5.83 4.53 22.77
C LEU A 153 -4.90 3.53 23.46
N ASP A 154 -5.45 2.54 24.17
CA ASP A 154 -4.64 1.51 24.82
C ASP A 154 -3.87 0.67 23.79
N LYS A 155 -4.50 0.36 22.65
CA LYS A 155 -3.83 -0.31 21.52
C LYS A 155 -2.76 0.58 20.86
N TYR A 156 -3.04 1.87 20.74
CA TYR A 156 -2.09 2.85 20.20
C TYR A 156 -0.83 2.95 21.06
N LYS A 157 -0.98 2.99 22.39
CA LYS A 157 0.14 3.00 23.34
C LYS A 157 0.97 1.72 23.28
N LYS A 158 0.33 0.57 23.04
CA LYS A 158 1.02 -0.72 22.85
C LYS A 158 1.72 -0.82 21.49
N GLY A 159 1.30 -0.03 20.51
CA GLY A 159 1.83 -0.05 19.15
C GLY A 159 1.27 -1.18 18.28
N ASP A 160 0.06 -1.66 18.60
CA ASP A 160 -0.58 -2.80 17.91
C ASP A 160 -0.86 -2.51 16.42
N PHE A 161 -1.04 -1.23 16.07
CA PHE A 161 -1.30 -0.78 14.69
C PHE A 161 -0.04 -0.72 13.82
N GLY A 162 1.13 -0.94 14.41
CA GLY A 162 2.43 -0.81 13.75
C GLY A 162 3.04 0.58 13.91
N LYS A 163 4.15 0.78 13.19
CA LYS A 163 5.04 1.93 13.35
C LYS A 163 5.32 2.58 11.99
N CYS A 164 5.58 3.88 12.00
CA CYS A 164 5.82 4.67 10.81
C CYS A 164 7.03 4.14 10.01
N PRO A 165 6.90 3.90 8.69
CA PRO A 165 8.00 3.44 7.85
C PRO A 165 9.05 4.53 7.60
N ARG A 166 8.72 5.81 7.81
CA ARG A 166 9.65 6.91 7.62
C ARG A 166 10.71 6.90 8.74
N VAL A 167 11.98 6.78 8.35
CA VAL A 167 13.13 6.68 9.28
C VAL A 167 13.16 7.83 10.28
N LEU A 168 12.97 9.06 9.80
CA LEU A 168 12.98 10.28 10.63
C LEU A 168 11.76 10.42 11.57
N CYS A 169 10.79 9.51 11.47
CA CYS A 169 9.72 9.44 12.45
C CYS A 169 10.08 8.61 13.68
N ASP A 170 11.29 8.05 13.78
CA ASP A 170 11.78 7.28 14.93
C ASP A 170 10.81 6.16 15.36
N GLN A 171 10.22 5.48 14.36
CA GLN A 171 9.23 4.43 14.56
C GLN A 171 7.99 4.87 15.37
N HIS A 172 7.53 6.11 15.18
CA HIS A 172 6.31 6.60 15.80
C HIS A 172 5.11 5.66 15.56
N PRO A 173 4.29 5.34 16.58
CA PRO A 173 3.11 4.48 16.41
C PRO A 173 2.11 5.08 15.42
N LEU A 174 1.40 4.21 14.71
CA LEU A 174 0.41 4.59 13.71
C LEU A 174 -1.02 4.40 14.23
N LEU A 175 -1.98 4.98 13.53
CA LEU A 175 -3.41 4.77 13.76
C LEU A 175 -4.08 4.26 12.48
N PRO A 176 -5.02 3.31 12.56
CA PRO A 176 -5.79 2.88 11.41
C PRO A 176 -6.76 3.97 10.97
N MET A 177 -6.98 4.09 9.67
CA MET A 177 -7.98 4.98 9.08
C MET A 177 -8.47 4.43 7.73
N GLY A 178 -9.68 4.82 7.34
CA GLY A 178 -10.22 4.61 5.99
C GLY A 178 -10.06 5.85 5.11
N GLN A 179 -9.73 5.68 3.83
CA GLN A 179 -9.76 6.80 2.87
C GLN A 179 -11.19 7.14 2.41
N SER A 180 -12.14 6.24 2.62
CA SER A 180 -13.56 6.39 2.30
C SER A 180 -14.36 5.75 3.44
N ASP A 181 -15.52 6.34 3.75
CA ASP A 181 -16.49 5.77 4.69
C ASP A 181 -17.45 4.78 4.01
N LEU A 182 -17.41 4.70 2.67
CA LEU A 182 -18.20 3.75 1.90
C LEU A 182 -17.49 2.40 1.82
N PRO A 183 -18.20 1.29 2.09
CA PRO A 183 -17.60 -0.04 2.09
C PRO A 183 -17.16 -0.49 0.68
N ASN A 184 -16.21 -1.42 0.64
CA ASN A 184 -15.62 -2.04 -0.55
C ASN A 184 -14.93 -1.07 -1.53
N GLN A 185 -14.65 0.17 -1.13
CA GLN A 185 -13.90 1.10 -1.99
C GLN A 185 -12.40 0.97 -1.84
N LYS A 186 -11.91 1.05 -0.60
CA LYS A 186 -10.48 1.10 -0.30
C LYS A 186 -10.18 0.40 1.02
N THR A 187 -9.06 -0.29 1.03
CA THR A 187 -8.55 -1.00 2.22
C THR A 187 -8.14 -0.02 3.31
N VAL A 188 -7.99 -0.52 4.54
CA VAL A 188 -7.46 0.24 5.66
C VAL A 188 -6.07 0.78 5.36
N LYS A 189 -5.83 2.02 5.80
CA LYS A 189 -4.53 2.71 5.77
C LYS A 189 -4.12 3.09 7.18
N LEU A 190 -2.86 3.49 7.33
CA LEU A 190 -2.28 3.86 8.61
C LEU A 190 -1.84 5.32 8.58
N TYR A 191 -2.37 6.13 9.48
CA TYR A 191 -2.01 7.53 9.67
C TYR A 191 -0.89 7.68 10.69
N CYS A 192 0.10 8.52 10.39
CA CYS A 192 1.17 8.89 11.31
C CYS A 192 0.98 10.32 11.82
N ALA A 193 0.84 10.49 13.15
CA ALA A 193 0.69 11.83 13.72
C ALA A 193 1.99 12.66 13.73
N LYS A 194 3.16 12.06 13.52
CA LYS A 194 4.45 12.79 13.50
C LYS A 194 4.73 13.43 12.14
N CYS A 195 4.50 12.71 11.04
CA CYS A 195 4.69 13.24 9.69
C CYS A 195 3.41 13.64 8.96
N GLU A 196 2.24 13.39 9.56
CA GLU A 196 0.92 13.74 9.02
C GLU A 196 0.64 13.14 7.64
N ASP A 197 1.14 11.93 7.43
CA ASP A 197 1.04 11.22 6.15
C ASP A 197 0.44 9.83 6.34
N ILE A 198 -0.09 9.28 5.24
CA ILE A 198 -0.85 8.05 5.19
C ILE A 198 0.00 6.94 4.55
N TYR A 199 0.05 5.79 5.21
CA TYR A 199 0.84 4.64 4.80
C TYR A 199 -0.02 3.40 4.57
N ASN A 200 0.49 2.49 3.73
CA ASN A 200 -0.09 1.16 3.59
C ASN A 200 0.39 0.26 4.75
N PRO A 201 -0.46 -0.64 5.27
CA PRO A 201 -0.04 -1.67 6.20
C PRO A 201 1.12 -2.51 5.63
N LYS A 202 2.14 -2.78 6.45
CA LYS A 202 3.33 -3.54 6.01
C LYS A 202 3.01 -5.01 5.72
N SER A 203 2.07 -5.60 6.47
CA SER A 203 1.69 -7.00 6.30
C SER A 203 0.54 -7.12 5.31
N SER A 204 0.66 -8.04 4.35
CA SER A 204 -0.43 -8.37 3.42
C SER A 204 -1.70 -8.88 4.11
N ARG A 205 -1.58 -9.45 5.32
CA ARG A 205 -2.72 -9.89 6.14
C ARG A 205 -3.73 -8.78 6.47
N HIS A 206 -3.26 -7.54 6.51
CA HIS A 206 -4.09 -6.36 6.82
C HIS A 206 -4.59 -5.66 5.55
N ALA A 207 -4.16 -6.11 4.38
CA ALA A 207 -4.54 -5.52 3.11
C ALA A 207 -5.98 -5.90 2.69
N SER A 208 -6.54 -6.97 3.26
CA SER A 208 -7.93 -7.39 3.00
C SER A 208 -8.96 -6.65 3.86
N ILE A 209 -8.53 -5.92 4.90
CA ILE A 209 -9.46 -5.21 5.78
C ILE A 209 -9.97 -3.95 5.08
N ASP A 210 -11.29 -3.77 5.10
CA ASP A 210 -11.92 -2.56 4.58
C ASP A 210 -11.57 -1.34 5.45
N GLY A 211 -11.23 -0.23 4.81
CA GLY A 211 -10.96 1.03 5.49
C GLY A 211 -12.22 1.65 6.09
N ALA A 212 -13.40 1.39 5.51
CA ALA A 212 -14.68 1.91 5.98
C ALA A 212 -14.96 1.52 7.45
N TYR A 213 -14.44 0.38 7.91
CA TYR A 213 -14.61 -0.11 9.29
C TYR A 213 -13.85 0.70 10.36
N PHE A 214 -12.98 1.62 9.94
CA PHE A 214 -12.30 2.57 10.82
C PHE A 214 -12.74 4.02 10.56
N GLY A 215 -13.35 4.25 9.38
CA GLY A 215 -13.77 5.57 8.95
C GLY A 215 -12.63 6.56 8.67
N THR A 216 -13.00 7.67 8.05
CA THR A 216 -12.09 8.76 7.67
C THR A 216 -11.73 9.66 8.84
N SER A 217 -12.57 9.72 9.86
CA SER A 217 -12.48 10.76 10.91
C SER A 217 -11.82 10.30 12.21
N PHE A 218 -11.73 8.99 12.47
CA PHE A 218 -11.31 8.44 13.76
C PHE A 218 -9.96 9.01 14.26
N HIS A 219 -8.93 9.02 13.43
CA HIS A 219 -7.59 9.50 13.82
C HIS A 219 -7.61 10.98 14.24
N ASN A 220 -8.38 11.83 13.55
CA ASN A 220 -8.51 13.24 13.87
C ASN A 220 -9.26 13.45 15.20
N ILE A 221 -10.35 12.72 15.40
CA ILE A 221 -11.16 12.80 16.62
C ILE A 221 -10.36 12.35 17.85
N LEU A 222 -9.54 11.30 17.71
CA LEU A 222 -8.68 10.84 18.79
C LEU A 222 -7.72 11.95 19.28
N PHE A 223 -7.08 12.67 18.36
CA PHE A 223 -6.18 13.77 18.73
C PHE A 223 -6.91 15.02 19.21
N GLN A 224 -8.16 15.24 18.77
CA GLN A 224 -8.99 16.32 19.31
C GLN A 224 -9.36 16.07 20.77
N VAL A 225 -9.67 14.82 21.14
CA VAL A 225 -10.00 14.44 22.52
C VAL A 225 -8.75 14.33 23.39
N TYR A 226 -7.65 13.84 22.83
CA TYR A 226 -6.37 13.65 23.53
C TYR A 226 -5.23 14.48 22.90
N PRO A 227 -5.25 15.82 23.03
CA PRO A 227 -4.25 16.70 22.40
C PRO A 227 -2.83 16.47 22.93
N ALA A 228 -2.68 15.95 24.15
CA ALA A 228 -1.38 15.63 24.76
C ALA A 228 -0.62 14.49 24.03
N LEU A 229 -1.31 13.73 23.17
CA LEU A 229 -0.69 12.64 22.40
C LEU A 229 -0.15 13.11 21.05
N VAL A 230 -0.42 14.35 20.65
CA VAL A 230 0.08 14.91 19.39
C VAL A 230 1.59 15.09 19.53
N PRO A 231 2.41 14.39 18.73
CA PRO A 231 3.85 14.50 18.82
C PRO A 231 4.33 15.87 18.32
N GLU A 232 5.45 16.33 18.87
CA GLU A 232 6.16 17.48 18.32
C GLU A 232 6.62 17.18 16.89
N LYS A 233 6.40 18.14 16.00
CA LYS A 233 6.74 18.01 14.59
C LYS A 233 8.25 18.20 14.41
N SER A 234 8.88 17.29 13.69
CA SER A 234 10.30 17.41 13.36
C SER A 234 10.49 18.23 12.09
N ILE A 235 11.30 19.29 12.15
CA ILE A 235 11.73 20.06 10.97
C ILE A 235 12.81 19.28 10.17
N GLN A 236 13.43 18.28 10.80
CA GLN A 236 14.48 17.46 10.20
C GLN A 236 14.00 16.76 8.92
N ARG A 237 14.72 17.00 7.83
CA ARG A 237 14.55 16.33 6.54
C ARG A 237 15.81 15.57 6.21
N TYR A 238 15.67 14.51 5.43
CA TYR A 238 16.81 13.73 4.98
C TYR A 238 17.66 14.61 4.06
N GLU A 239 18.91 14.83 4.44
CA GLU A 239 19.90 15.53 3.62
C GLU A 239 20.74 14.51 2.84
N PRO A 240 20.54 14.34 1.53
CA PRO A 240 21.36 13.44 0.74
C PRO A 240 22.80 13.96 0.70
N ARG A 241 23.76 13.04 0.91
CA ARG A 241 25.19 13.34 0.90
C ARG A 241 25.94 12.34 0.03
N ILE A 242 26.91 12.83 -0.75
CA ILE A 242 27.82 12.03 -1.57
C ILE A 242 29.23 12.30 -1.05
N TYR A 243 29.96 11.27 -0.64
CA TYR A 243 31.27 11.39 0.02
C TYR A 243 31.30 12.41 1.19
N GLY A 244 30.20 12.54 1.93
CA GLY A 244 30.07 13.48 3.06
C GLY A 244 29.62 14.90 2.67
N PHE A 245 29.71 15.28 1.40
CA PHE A 245 29.28 16.58 0.89
C PHE A 245 27.76 16.59 0.65
N LYS A 246 27.11 17.69 1.06
CA LYS A 246 25.68 17.90 0.74
C LYS A 246 25.52 18.06 -0.77
N VAL A 247 24.51 17.42 -1.33
CA VAL A 247 24.17 17.65 -2.74
C VAL A 247 23.66 19.09 -2.88
N HIS A 248 24.29 19.86 -3.77
CA HIS A 248 23.94 21.27 -3.98
C HIS A 248 22.49 21.41 -4.49
N ALA A 249 21.75 22.41 -4.02
CA ALA A 249 20.35 22.64 -4.41
C ALA A 249 20.19 22.79 -5.93
N THR A 250 21.17 23.40 -6.60
CA THR A 250 21.22 23.51 -8.07
C THR A 250 21.29 22.17 -8.76
N ALA A 251 21.98 21.17 -8.21
CA ALA A 251 22.04 19.83 -8.80
C ALA A 251 20.69 19.09 -8.64
N ALA A 252 19.97 19.34 -7.55
CA ALA A 252 18.60 18.83 -7.38
C ALA A 252 17.62 19.50 -8.36
N LEU A 253 17.74 20.81 -8.57
CA LEU A 253 16.94 21.55 -9.56
C LEU A 253 17.27 21.12 -10.99
N ALA A 254 18.55 20.93 -11.34
CA ALA A 254 18.99 20.47 -12.65
C ALA A 254 18.38 19.11 -12.98
N ARG A 255 18.45 18.13 -12.07
CA ARG A 255 17.79 16.82 -12.25
C ARG A 255 16.29 16.93 -12.46
N TRP A 256 15.61 17.84 -11.76
CA TRP A 256 14.18 18.08 -11.97
C TRP A 256 13.91 18.71 -13.36
N GLN A 257 14.75 19.66 -13.79
CA GLN A 257 14.65 20.29 -15.10
C GLN A 257 14.91 19.28 -16.23
N ASP A 258 15.87 18.38 -16.06
CA ASP A 258 16.21 17.35 -17.05
C ASP A 258 15.09 16.30 -17.16
N ALA A 259 14.54 15.83 -16.03
CA ALA A 259 13.37 14.97 -16.04
C ALA A 259 12.16 15.62 -16.73
N ARG A 260 11.95 16.93 -16.52
CA ARG A 260 10.88 17.69 -17.18
C ARG A 260 11.13 17.89 -18.68
N ARG A 261 12.39 18.06 -19.07
CA ARG A 261 12.83 18.15 -20.47
C ARG A 261 12.58 16.83 -21.19
N GLU A 262 12.87 15.70 -20.55
CA GLU A 262 12.69 14.37 -21.11
C GLU A 262 11.20 14.02 -21.28
N GLU A 263 10.37 14.33 -20.30
CA GLU A 263 8.90 14.22 -20.43
C GLU A 263 8.37 15.09 -21.58
N MET A 264 8.93 16.28 -21.78
CA MET A 264 8.59 17.16 -22.90
C MET A 264 9.03 16.58 -24.25
N LYS A 265 10.25 16.01 -24.34
CA LYS A 265 10.74 15.31 -25.53
C LYS A 265 9.82 14.14 -25.88
N GLU A 266 9.44 13.32 -24.90
CA GLU A 266 8.53 12.19 -25.11
C GLU A 266 7.15 12.65 -25.62
N ARG A 267 6.64 13.78 -25.08
CA ARG A 267 5.38 14.37 -25.54
C ARG A 267 5.46 14.90 -26.97
N LEU A 268 6.57 15.54 -27.34
CA LEU A 268 6.79 16.05 -28.71
C LEU A 268 7.00 14.91 -29.71
N ALA A 269 7.71 13.86 -29.32
CA ALA A 269 7.86 12.63 -30.10
C ALA A 269 6.50 11.97 -30.39
N LYS A 270 5.60 11.89 -29.40
CA LYS A 270 4.23 11.39 -29.59
C LYS A 270 3.40 12.22 -30.59
N LEU A 271 3.74 13.49 -30.76
CA LEU A 271 3.10 14.41 -31.71
C LEU A 271 3.83 14.47 -33.06
N ASN A 272 4.87 13.65 -33.28
CA ASN A 272 5.77 13.70 -34.44
C ASN A 272 6.38 15.10 -34.67
N ILE A 273 6.62 15.85 -33.59
CA ILE A 273 7.28 17.15 -33.63
C ILE A 273 8.73 16.93 -33.20
N ASP A 274 9.67 17.18 -34.10
CA ASP A 274 11.10 17.14 -33.79
C ASP A 274 11.45 18.29 -32.83
N PRO A 275 11.96 18.00 -31.61
CA PRO A 275 12.29 19.03 -30.66
C PRO A 275 13.59 19.80 -30.99
N GLY A 276 14.37 19.38 -32.00
CA GLY A 276 15.52 20.14 -32.51
C GLY A 276 16.66 20.34 -31.50
N PHE A 277 16.71 19.51 -30.45
CA PHE A 277 17.84 19.50 -29.51
C PHE A 277 19.02 18.74 -30.15
N ILE A 278 20.19 19.35 -30.13
CA ILE A 278 21.44 18.67 -30.48
C ILE A 278 21.69 17.63 -29.38
N GLU A 279 21.72 16.36 -29.73
CA GLU A 279 22.23 15.31 -28.83
C GLU A 279 23.74 15.45 -28.82
N ASP A 280 24.33 15.77 -27.67
CA ASP A 280 25.78 15.77 -27.51
C ASP A 280 26.25 14.35 -27.82
N SER A 281 26.92 14.21 -28.97
CA SER A 281 27.42 12.95 -29.50
C SER A 281 28.44 12.34 -28.53
N GLU A 282 28.35 11.02 -28.39
CA GLU A 282 29.15 10.14 -27.53
C GLU A 282 30.68 10.17 -27.82
N ASP A 283 31.38 11.26 -27.51
CA ASP A 283 32.84 11.36 -27.65
C ASP A 283 33.54 11.83 -26.34
N GLU A 284 33.28 11.12 -25.23
CA GLU A 284 34.13 11.16 -24.03
C GLU A 284 34.60 9.72 -23.70
N ASN A 285 35.28 9.07 -24.65
CA ASN A 285 36.21 7.98 -24.34
C ASN A 285 37.53 8.61 -23.90
N ASP A 286 37.58 9.10 -22.65
CA ASP A 286 38.83 9.49 -21.99
C ASP A 286 39.57 8.22 -21.56
N GLU A 287 40.48 7.75 -22.41
CA GLU A 287 41.50 6.74 -22.08
C GLU A 287 42.57 7.42 -21.20
N PHE A 288 42.32 7.48 -19.88
CA PHE A 288 43.35 7.84 -18.90
C PHE A 288 44.27 6.62 -18.70
N GLU A 289 45.40 6.56 -19.41
CA GLU A 289 46.51 5.67 -19.07
C GLU A 289 47.25 6.20 -17.83
N ASP A 290 47.12 5.47 -16.71
CA ASP A 290 47.90 5.67 -15.48
C ASP A 290 49.33 5.12 -15.66
N ASP A 291 50.26 5.94 -16.17
CA ASP A 291 51.69 5.62 -16.10
C ASP A 291 52.27 6.02 -14.73
N ILE A 292 52.27 5.05 -13.81
CA ILE A 292 53.02 5.08 -12.56
C ILE A 292 54.43 4.56 -12.84
N ASP A 293 55.40 5.45 -13.08
CA ASP A 293 56.82 5.12 -13.03
C ASP A 293 57.41 5.49 -11.66
N ASP A 294 57.78 4.44 -10.93
CA ASP A 294 58.49 4.41 -9.65
C ASP A 294 59.99 4.38 -9.96
N ASP A 295 60.74 5.47 -9.76
CA ASP A 295 62.18 5.37 -9.57
C ASP A 295 62.73 6.37 -8.54
N LYS A 296 63.60 5.81 -7.69
CA LYS A 296 64.13 6.37 -6.46
C LYS A 296 65.48 7.07 -6.71
N SER A 297 65.64 8.29 -6.21
CA SER A 297 66.95 8.74 -5.71
C SER A 297 66.82 9.95 -4.77
N GLU A 298 67.15 9.74 -3.49
CA GLU A 298 67.53 10.77 -2.50
C GLU A 298 69.08 10.89 -2.43
N PRO A 299 69.70 11.82 -1.68
CA PRO A 299 69.31 13.19 -1.28
C PRO A 299 70.48 14.21 -1.41
N THR A 300 70.20 15.52 -1.46
CA THR A 300 71.14 16.57 -0.99
C THR A 300 70.35 17.77 -0.46
N GLY A 301 70.74 18.29 0.72
CA GLY A 301 69.92 19.15 1.58
C GLY A 301 70.16 20.67 1.52
N GLU A 302 69.76 21.31 2.65
CA GLU A 302 69.69 22.75 2.99
C GLU A 302 68.45 23.48 2.42
N GLU A 303 67.55 24.20 3.11
CA GLU A 303 67.35 24.71 4.49
C GLU A 303 65.83 25.06 4.65
N PRO A 304 65.30 25.36 5.87
CA PRO A 304 63.84 25.39 6.13
C PRO A 304 63.16 26.75 5.87
N ALA A 305 61.93 26.72 5.35
CA ALA A 305 61.04 27.89 5.21
C ALA A 305 59.99 27.97 6.35
N PRO A 306 59.56 29.19 6.77
CA PRO A 306 59.02 29.42 8.10
C PRO A 306 57.51 29.21 8.24
N VAL A 307 57.12 28.92 9.48
CA VAL A 307 55.76 28.94 10.01
C VAL A 307 55.21 30.37 9.98
N VAL A 308 54.01 30.56 9.44
CA VAL A 308 53.25 31.80 9.61
C VAL A 308 51.84 31.47 10.06
N ASP A 309 51.62 31.62 11.37
CA ASP A 309 50.31 31.79 11.96
C ASP A 309 49.66 33.07 11.41
N ASN A 310 48.37 33.02 11.09
CA ASN A 310 47.51 34.19 11.23
C ASN A 310 46.09 33.78 11.59
N ALA A 311 45.79 34.00 12.88
CA ALA A 311 44.47 33.96 13.46
C ALA A 311 43.60 35.15 13.00
N SER A 312 42.30 34.92 13.01
CA SER A 312 41.23 35.86 13.39
C SER A 312 41.19 37.26 12.78
N ALA A 313 40.17 37.52 11.96
CA ALA A 313 39.43 38.78 12.04
C ALA A 313 37.98 38.60 11.59
N ARG A 314 37.10 38.54 12.60
CA ARG A 314 35.75 39.10 12.59
C ARG A 314 35.79 40.52 12.03
N MET A 315 34.89 40.88 11.11
CA MET A 315 34.31 42.23 11.09
C MET A 315 32.82 42.17 10.77
N ASP A 316 32.08 42.62 11.77
CA ASP A 316 30.69 43.04 11.78
C ASP A 316 30.63 44.49 11.28
N THR A 317 29.78 44.75 10.29
CA THR A 317 29.20 46.09 10.05
C THR A 317 27.83 45.89 9.43
N GLY A 318 26.79 46.16 10.22
CA GLY A 318 25.41 46.23 9.76
C GLY A 318 25.08 47.46 8.93
N VAL A 319 23.95 47.37 8.22
CA VAL A 319 22.80 48.28 8.28
C VAL A 319 21.55 47.41 8.22
#